data_AF-A0AAD3SZU9-F1
#
_entry.id   AF-A0AAD3SZU9-F1
#
_cell.length_a   1.000
_cell.length_b   1.000
_cell.length_c   1.000
_cell.angle_alpha   90.00
_cell.angle_beta   90.00
_cell.angle_gamma   90.00
#
_symmetry.space_group_name_H-M   'P 1'
#
loop_
_entity.id
_entity.type
_entity.pdbx_description
1 polymer ?
#
loop_
_entity_poly.entity_id
_entity_poly.type
_entity_poly.pdbx_seq_one_letter_code
_entity_poly.pdbx_strand_id
1 'polypeptide(L)' 'MYFKNLVNNSGVLGSDQALMEDNTTASIVIGYSKLPLLFFREFGASMAKLASVGVITEQEGEIRKDCKVVN' A
#
# COMPACT_ATOMS: atom_id res chain seq x y z
N MET A 1 10.53 7.73 -6.67
CA MET A 1 11.66 7.86 -5.73
C MET A 1 11.09 7.82 -4.32
N TYR A 2 10.87 6.60 -3.81
CA TYR A 2 10.50 6.31 -2.42
C TYR A 2 11.42 5.17 -1.94
N PHE A 3 11.34 4.01 -2.58
CA PHE A 3 12.21 2.86 -2.30
C PHE A 3 13.72 3.15 -2.43
N LYS A 4 14.12 4.06 -3.33
CA LYS A 4 15.53 4.52 -3.39
C LYS A 4 15.96 5.27 -2.13
N ASN A 5 15.06 6.02 -1.49
CA ASN A 5 15.37 6.73 -0.24
C ASN A 5 15.54 5.73 0.90
N LEU A 6 14.70 4.69 0.95
CA LEU A 6 14.80 3.62 1.95
C LEU A 6 16.12 2.86 1.84
N VAL A 7 16.56 2.54 0.60
CA VAL A 7 17.89 1.95 0.34
C VAL A 7 19.02 2.87 0.81
N ASN A 8 18.83 4.19 0.74
CA ASN A 8 19.80 5.19 1.18
C ASN A 8 19.64 5.60 2.66
N ASN A 9 18.95 4.81 3.48
CA ASN A 9 18.67 5.10 4.90
C ASN A 9 18.05 6.51 5.12
N SER A 10 17.23 6.95 4.17
CA SER A 10 16.60 8.27 4.14
C SER A 10 15.07 8.15 4.19
N GLY A 11 14.54 7.10 4.82
CA GLY A 11 13.11 6.99 5.16
C GLY A 11 12.71 8.11 6.14
N VAL A 12 11.50 8.65 5.98
CA VAL A 12 11.03 9.77 6.81
C VAL A 12 10.46 9.26 8.12
N LEU A 13 9.62 8.23 8.04
CA LEU A 13 9.01 7.60 9.20
C LEU A 13 9.84 6.39 9.63
N GLY A 14 9.84 6.07 10.92
CA GLY A 14 10.44 4.83 11.42
C GLY A 14 9.84 3.60 10.75
N SER A 15 8.53 3.62 10.47
CA SER A 15 7.85 2.55 9.73
C SER A 15 8.33 2.40 8.28
N ASP A 16 8.80 3.47 7.64
CA ASP A 16 9.35 3.40 6.28
C ASP A 16 10.70 2.71 6.30
N GLN A 17 11.56 3.10 7.24
CA GLN A 17 12.92 2.56 7.34
C GLN A 17 12.93 1.13 7.88
N ALA A 18 11.94 0.75 8.68
CA ALA A 18 11.75 -0.62 9.17
C ALA A 18 11.58 -1.64 8.02
N LEU A 19 11.11 -1.22 6.83
CA LEU A 19 11.03 -2.08 5.64
C LEU A 19 12.41 -2.58 5.15
N MET A 20 13.50 -2.00 5.64
CA MET A 20 14.87 -2.44 5.35
C MET A 20 15.48 -3.28 6.48
N GLU A 21 14.82 -3.43 7.63
CA GLU A 21 15.34 -4.16 8.79
C GLU A 21 15.12 -5.68 8.69
N ASP A 22 14.08 -6.12 7.98
CA ASP A 22 13.80 -7.52 7.71
C ASP A 22 14.26 -7.93 6.30
N ASN A 23 14.96 -9.05 6.19
CA ASN A 23 15.54 -9.51 4.91
C ASN A 23 14.49 -9.76 3.82
N THR A 24 13.27 -10.17 4.20
CA THR A 24 12.19 -10.44 3.24
C THR A 24 11.70 -9.13 2.63
N THR A 25 11.39 -8.15 3.47
CA THR A 25 10.91 -6.83 3.01
C THR A 25 12.01 -6.00 2.34
N ALA A 26 13.25 -6.08 2.83
CA ALA A 26 14.40 -5.39 2.23
C ALA A 26 14.64 -5.85 0.78
N SER A 27 14.51 -7.16 0.51
CA SER A 27 14.64 -7.71 -0.85
C SER A 27 13.60 -7.13 -1.81
N ILE A 28 12.36 -6.92 -1.34
CA ILE A 28 11.27 -6.30 -2.11
C ILE A 28 11.57 -4.81 -2.35
N VAL A 29 11.99 -4.07 -1.31
CA VAL A 29 12.37 -2.65 -1.42
C VAL A 29 13.48 -2.46 -2.44
N ILE A 30 14.53 -3.30 -2.40
CA ILE A 30 15.62 -3.29 -3.37
C ILE A 30 15.08 -3.56 -4.78
N GLY A 31 14.19 -4.54 -4.95
CA GLY A 31 13.54 -4.83 -6.23
C GLY A 31 12.80 -3.63 -6.80
N TYR A 32 11.95 -2.99 -6.00
CA TYR A 32 11.21 -1.79 -6.39
C TYR A 32 12.10 -0.58 -6.65
N SER A 33 13.23 -0.46 -5.93
CA SER A 33 14.20 0.63 -6.14
C SER A 33 14.89 0.54 -7.53
N LYS A 34 15.10 -0.68 -8.02
CA LYS A 34 15.76 -0.99 -9.29
C LYS A 34 14.79 -1.00 -10.48
N LEU A 35 13.57 -1.50 -10.27
CA LEU A 35 12.55 -1.63 -11.31
C LEU A 35 11.24 -0.94 -10.89
N PRO A 36 11.09 0.37 -11.13
CA PRO A 36 9.89 1.12 -10.74
C PRO A 36 8.58 0.59 -11.35
N LEU A 37 8.63 0.00 -12.55
CA LEU A 37 7.45 -0.58 -13.19
C LEU A 37 6.89 -1.80 -12.43
N LEU A 38 7.77 -2.56 -11.77
CA LEU A 38 7.37 -3.69 -10.92
C LEU A 38 6.51 -3.20 -9.76
N PHE A 39 6.95 -2.11 -9.11
CA PHE A 39 6.18 -1.49 -8.04
C PHE A 39 4.79 -1.06 -8.51
N PHE A 40 4.67 -0.34 -9.63
CA PHE A 40 3.35 0.13 -10.08
C PHE A 40 2.38 -1.02 -10.37
N ARG A 41 2.86 -2.11 -10.97
CA ARG A 41 2.06 -3.32 -11.22
C ARG A 41 1.55 -3.92 -9.90
N GLU A 42 2.44 -4.12 -8.94
CA GLU A 42 2.11 -4.78 -7.68
C GLU A 42 1.33 -3.88 -6.72
N PHE A 43 1.56 -2.58 -6.78
CA PHE A 43 0.77 -1.57 -6.09
C PHE A 43 -0.69 -1.61 -6.57
N GLY A 44 -0.93 -1.66 -7.89
CA GLY A 44 -2.28 -1.79 -8.44
C GLY A 44 -3.00 -3.05 -7.95
N ALA A 45 -2.33 -4.21 -7.99
CA ALA A 45 -2.88 -5.46 -7.48
C ALA A 45 -3.15 -5.41 -5.96
N SER A 46 -2.25 -4.80 -5.19
CA SER A 46 -2.39 -4.66 -3.73
C SER A 46 -3.55 -3.74 -3.36
N MET A 47 -3.74 -2.64 -4.09
CA MET A 47 -4.85 -1.71 -3.88
C MET A 47 -6.21 -2.33 -4.25
N ALA A 48 -6.27 -3.11 -5.33
CA ALA A 48 -7.48 -3.86 -5.69
C ALA A 48 -7.85 -4.88 -4.61
N LYS A 49 -6.86 -5.60 -4.06
CA LYS A 49 -7.08 -6.52 -2.94
C LYS A 49 -7.54 -5.77 -1.69
N LEU A 50 -6.91 -4.65 -1.34
CA LEU A 50 -7.29 -3.83 -0.20
C LEU A 50 -8.74 -3.32 -0.32
N ALA A 51 -9.17 -2.91 -1.51
CA ALA A 51 -10.53 -2.43 -1.77
C ALA A 51 -11.62 -3.49 -1.52
N SER A 52 -11.25 -4.77 -1.46
CA SER A 52 -12.17 -5.89 -1.19
C SER A 52 -12.23 -6.29 0.28
N VAL A 53 -11.43 -5.67 1.16
CA VAL A 53 -11.42 -6.01 2.59
C VAL A 53 -12.63 -5.40 3.28
N GLY A 54 -13.49 -6.24 3.85
CA GLY A 54 -14.60 -5.81 4.71
C GLY A 54 -15.68 -4.98 3.99
N VAL A 55 -15.77 -5.08 2.66
CA VAL A 55 -16.84 -4.43 1.90
C VAL A 55 -18.20 -4.98 2.28
N ILE A 56 -19.15 -4.08 2.46
CA ILE A 56 -20.56 -4.39 2.67
C ILE A 56 -21.19 -4.62 1.31
N THR A 57 -21.79 -5.78 1.09
CA THR A 57 -22.38 -6.17 -0.20
C THR A 57 -23.89 -6.37 -0.09
N GLU A 58 -24.56 -6.41 -1.24
CA GLU A 58 -25.99 -6.69 -1.35
C GLU A 58 -26.87 -5.80 -0.45
N GLN A 59 -27.62 -6.41 0.46
CA GLN A 59 -28.61 -5.76 1.32
C GLN A 59 -28.08 -5.50 2.73
N GLU A 60 -26.79 -5.73 2.98
CA GLU A 60 -26.16 -5.58 4.30
C GLU A 60 -25.84 -4.11 4.65
N GLY A 61 -26.21 -3.15 3.80
CA GLY A 61 -25.97 -1.72 3.99
C GLY A 61 -26.94 -0.83 3.21
N GLU A 62 -26.54 0.43 3.03
CA GLU A 62 -27.34 1.43 2.32
C GLU A 62 -26.51 2.26 1.33
N ILE A 63 -27.17 2.77 0.29
CA ILE A 63 -26.60 3.80 -0.57
C ILE A 63 -26.90 5.15 0.09
N ARG A 64 -25.87 5.77 0.69
CA ARG A 64 -26.02 7.08 1.35
C ARG A 64 -26.30 8.18 0.34
N LYS A 65 -27.22 9.08 0.70
CA LYS A 65 -27.48 10.32 -0.04
C LYS A 65 -26.49 11.43 0.33
N ASP A 66 -26.03 11.44 1.57
CA ASP A 66 -24.92 12.25 2.07
C ASP A 66 -23.95 11.33 2.81
N CYS A 67 -22.68 11.26 2.37
CA CYS A 67 -21.69 10.38 2.98
C CYS A 67 -21.44 10.66 4.48
N LYS A 68 -21.78 11.86 4.97
CA LYS A 68 -21.55 12.32 6.34
C LYS A 68 -22.62 11.85 7.33
N VAL A 69 -23.80 11.43 6.87
CA VAL A 69 -24.95 11.10 7.72
C VAL A 69 -25.54 9.75 7.30
N VAL A 70 -26.03 8.97 8.25
CA VAL A 70 -26.82 7.75 7.97
C VAL A 70 -28.19 8.18 7.46
N ASN A 71 -28.74 7.50 6.45
CA ASN A 71 -30.04 7.90 5.90
C ASN A 71 -31.20 7.78 6.91
#